data_AF-A0A660NN60-F1
#
_entry.id   AF-A0A660NN60-F1
#
_cell.length_a   1.000
_cell.length_b   1.000
_cell.length_c   1.000
_cell.angle_alpha   90.00
_cell.angle_beta   90.00
_cell.angle_gamma   90.00
#
_symmetry.space_group_name_H-M   'P 1'
#
loop_
_entity.id
_entity.type
_entity.pdbx_description
1 polymer ?
#
loop_
_entity_poly.entity_id
_entity_poly.type
_entity_poly.pdbx_seq_one_letter_code
_entity_poly.pdbx_strand_id
1 'polypeptide(L)'
;MHGACQRRSRAAHRTQTGWYRAFHPLADQPCTGLGRLGQAGAGMIRIDAIWLAVEPADMRAGMDSMLVRVVRVFGAAHPHHAYVFANRRANRLKVLVHDGVGIWLAARRLNEGLFRWPAGDEPHLQISEQQLQALVLGLPWQLPRSAGIITAA
;
A
#
# COMPACT_ATOMS: atom_id res chain seq x y z
N MET A 1 -62.65 -22.63 5.66
CA MET A 1 -61.26 -23.10 5.84
C MET A 1 -60.79 -23.56 4.46
N HIS A 2 -59.84 -22.99 3.72
CA HIS A 2 -58.74 -22.03 3.85
C HIS A 2 -58.71 -21.25 2.51
N GLY A 3 -58.43 -19.95 2.41
CA GLY A 3 -57.19 -19.29 2.82
C GLY A 3 -56.32 -19.06 1.56
N ALA A 4 -56.52 -17.90 0.91
CA ALA A 4 -55.80 -17.45 -0.27
C ALA A 4 -54.37 -16.95 0.05
N CYS A 5 -53.59 -16.74 -1.02
CA CYS A 5 -52.52 -15.75 -1.15
C CYS A 5 -51.24 -15.99 -0.33
N GLN A 6 -50.20 -16.52 -0.98
CA GLN A 6 -48.82 -16.35 -0.53
C GLN A 6 -47.94 -15.66 -1.59
N ARG A 7 -47.76 -14.36 -1.31
CA ARG A 7 -46.56 -13.53 -1.34
C ARG A 7 -45.39 -13.90 -2.26
N ARG A 8 -45.01 -12.84 -2.99
CA ARG A 8 -43.80 -12.58 -3.76
C ARG A 8 -42.47 -12.85 -3.02
N SER A 9 -41.50 -13.14 -3.89
CA SER A 9 -40.11 -12.64 -3.94
C SER A 9 -39.09 -13.10 -2.89
N ARG A 10 -38.01 -13.71 -3.41
CA ARG A 10 -36.61 -13.37 -3.07
C ARG A 10 -35.66 -14.02 -4.10
N ALA A 11 -35.11 -13.20 -4.99
CA ALA A 11 -33.87 -13.49 -5.71
C ALA A 11 -32.73 -12.82 -4.94
N ALA A 12 -31.75 -13.62 -4.51
CA ALA A 12 -30.48 -13.13 -3.96
C ALA A 12 -29.42 -14.22 -4.12
N HIS A 13 -28.89 -14.38 -5.34
CA HIS A 13 -27.68 -15.18 -5.54
C HIS A 13 -26.44 -14.30 -5.32
N ARG A 14 -26.01 -14.31 -4.06
CA ARG A 14 -24.67 -13.97 -3.58
C ARG A 14 -23.76 -15.17 -3.89
N THR A 15 -22.66 -14.99 -4.61
CA THR A 15 -21.41 -15.74 -4.36
C THR A 15 -20.20 -14.90 -4.74
N GLN A 16 -19.47 -14.47 -3.71
CA GLN A 16 -18.15 -13.85 -3.76
C GLN A 16 -17.34 -14.62 -2.71
N THR A 17 -16.44 -15.51 -3.12
CA THR A 17 -15.31 -16.03 -2.32
C THR A 17 -14.55 -17.07 -3.14
N GLY A 18 -13.38 -16.72 -3.68
CA GLY A 18 -12.59 -17.69 -4.47
C GLY A 18 -11.17 -17.29 -4.84
N TRP A 19 -10.55 -16.31 -4.16
CA TRP A 19 -9.32 -15.69 -4.69
C TRP A 19 -8.13 -15.59 -3.72
N TYR A 20 -8.18 -16.29 -2.57
CA TYR A 20 -7.03 -16.45 -1.67
C TYR A 20 -6.64 -17.92 -1.47
N ARG A 21 -6.62 -18.72 -2.54
CA ARG A 21 -6.08 -20.09 -2.54
C ARG A 21 -4.71 -20.13 -3.21
N ALA A 22 -3.72 -19.52 -2.57
CA ALA A 22 -2.31 -19.87 -2.74
C ALA A 22 -1.48 -19.48 -1.50
N PHE A 23 -2.08 -19.42 -0.31
CA PHE A 23 -1.33 -19.51 0.94
C PHE A 23 -1.07 -20.99 1.19
N HIS A 24 0.20 -21.41 1.08
CA HIS A 24 0.63 -22.70 1.60
C HIS A 24 0.29 -22.81 3.10
N PRO A 25 -0.15 -23.98 3.59
CA PRO A 25 -0.46 -24.16 5.00
C PRO A 25 0.85 -24.29 5.78
N LEU A 26 1.21 -23.24 6.53
CA LEU A 26 2.08 -23.37 7.71
C LEU A 26 1.16 -23.49 8.92
N ALA A 27 0.60 -24.69 9.10
CA ALA A 27 0.01 -25.10 10.37
C ALA A 27 0.99 -26.05 11.07
N ASP A 28 1.18 -25.79 12.37
CA ASP A 28 1.77 -26.68 13.38
C ASP A 28 3.31 -26.79 13.46
N GLN A 29 4.00 -25.65 13.57
CA GLN A 29 5.29 -25.63 14.27
C GLN A 29 5.10 -25.12 15.71
N PRO A 30 5.35 -25.95 16.74
CA PRO A 30 5.34 -25.47 18.12
C PRO A 30 6.48 -24.46 18.32
N CYS A 31 6.16 -23.35 18.99
CA CYS A 31 7.10 -22.30 19.38
C CYS A 31 8.06 -22.79 20.49
N THR A 32 8.92 -23.77 20.20
CA THR A 32 9.99 -24.21 21.10
C THR A 32 11.29 -23.55 20.68
N GLY A 33 11.50 -22.32 21.15
CA GLY A 33 12.71 -21.57 20.84
C GLY A 33 12.69 -20.11 21.25
N LEU A 34 12.16 -19.76 22.43
CA LEU A 34 12.36 -18.43 23.02
C LEU A 34 13.78 -18.35 23.61
N GLY A 35 14.79 -18.56 22.77
CA GLY A 35 16.21 -18.52 23.11
C GLY A 35 16.90 -17.49 22.24
N ARG A 36 17.19 -16.33 22.83
CA ARG A 36 17.78 -15.13 22.20
C ARG A 36 16.85 -14.40 21.22
N LEU A 37 15.93 -13.62 21.78
CA LEU A 37 15.67 -12.28 21.25
C LEU A 37 16.95 -11.47 21.43
N GLY A 38 17.97 -11.76 20.61
CA GLY A 38 19.16 -10.92 20.49
C GLY A 38 18.66 -9.57 20.01
N GLN A 39 18.87 -8.54 20.83
CA GLN A 39 18.63 -7.11 20.61
C GLN A 39 18.19 -6.68 19.20
N ALA A 40 17.03 -7.15 18.75
CA ALA A 40 16.29 -6.53 17.69
C ALA A 40 15.61 -5.38 18.41
N GLY A 41 16.18 -4.18 18.30
CA GLY A 41 15.40 -2.99 18.57
C GLY A 41 14.05 -3.19 17.89
N ALA A 42 12.94 -2.95 18.61
CA ALA A 42 11.59 -2.93 18.05
C ALA A 42 11.46 -1.74 17.08
N GLY A 43 12.32 -1.70 16.08
CA GLY A 43 12.59 -0.61 15.18
C GLY A 43 11.81 -0.85 13.91
N MET A 44 10.88 0.07 13.66
CA MET A 44 10.39 0.56 12.37
C MET A 44 10.33 -0.46 11.22
N ILE A 45 9.14 -0.66 10.67
CA ILE A 45 8.88 -1.46 9.44
C ILE A 45 9.99 -1.21 8.41
N ARG A 46 10.75 -2.24 8.04
CA ARG A 46 11.83 -2.16 7.07
C ARG A 46 11.27 -1.87 5.67
N ILE A 47 11.82 -0.86 5.01
CA ILE A 47 11.47 -0.45 3.64
C ILE A 47 12.77 -0.30 2.83
N ASP A 48 12.96 -1.19 1.85
CA ASP A 48 14.12 -1.22 0.97
C ASP A 48 13.88 -0.40 -0.32
N ALA A 49 12.63 -0.29 -0.77
CA ALA A 49 12.27 0.51 -1.94
C ALA A 49 10.90 1.16 -1.80
N ILE A 50 10.78 2.36 -2.36
CA ILE A 50 9.56 3.15 -2.36
C ILE A 50 9.18 3.46 -3.80
N TRP A 51 7.96 3.11 -4.16
CA TRP A 51 7.41 3.23 -5.50
C TRP A 51 6.19 4.13 -5.49
N LEU A 52 6.15 5.08 -6.42
CA LEU A 52 5.11 6.08 -6.56
C LEU A 52 4.30 5.78 -7.82
N ALA A 53 2.99 5.59 -7.70
CA ALA A 53 2.11 5.43 -8.85
C ALA A 53 1.78 6.80 -9.47
N VAL A 54 1.77 6.91 -10.79
CA VAL A 54 1.35 8.16 -11.47
C VAL A 54 -0.16 8.26 -11.51
N GLU A 55 -0.86 7.17 -11.83
CA GLU A 55 -2.32 7.18 -11.89
C GLU A 55 -3.00 7.31 -10.52
N PRO A 56 -4.10 8.08 -10.41
CA PRO A 56 -4.86 8.19 -9.17
C PRO A 56 -5.46 6.87 -8.68
N ALA A 57 -5.51 6.68 -7.37
CA ALA A 57 -6.21 5.58 -6.71
C ALA A 57 -7.54 6.02 -6.07
N ASP A 58 -8.48 5.07 -5.96
CA ASP A 58 -9.70 5.27 -5.18
C ASP A 58 -9.39 5.23 -3.68
N MET A 59 -9.67 6.33 -2.97
CA MET A 59 -9.45 6.41 -1.53
C MET A 59 -10.46 5.60 -0.71
N ARG A 60 -11.49 5.03 -1.34
CA ARG A 60 -12.42 4.08 -0.70
C ARG A 60 -11.89 2.64 -0.69
N ALA A 61 -10.88 2.33 -1.51
CA ALA A 61 -10.31 0.99 -1.63
C ALA A 61 -9.71 0.46 -0.31
N GLY A 62 -10.11 -0.73 0.14
CA GLY A 62 -9.51 -1.39 1.31
C GLY A 62 -8.12 -1.98 1.01
N MET A 63 -7.59 -2.74 1.97
CA MET A 63 -6.28 -3.42 1.84
C MET A 63 -6.23 -4.32 0.60
N ASP A 64 -7.22 -5.20 0.41
CA ASP A 64 -7.28 -6.13 -0.72
C ASP A 64 -7.33 -5.41 -2.07
N SER A 65 -8.20 -4.40 -2.18
CA SER A 65 -8.34 -3.60 -3.39
C SER A 65 -7.06 -2.83 -3.73
N MET A 66 -6.35 -2.32 -2.71
CA MET A 66 -5.07 -1.67 -2.91
C MET A 66 -3.98 -2.65 -3.32
N LEU A 67 -3.96 -3.87 -2.77
CA LEU A 67 -3.02 -4.91 -3.19
C LEU A 67 -3.23 -5.29 -4.66
N VAL A 68 -4.48 -5.47 -5.09
CA VAL A 68 -4.82 -5.69 -6.50
C VAL A 68 -4.33 -4.54 -7.39
N ARG A 69 -4.47 -3.29 -6.91
CA ARG A 69 -3.96 -2.12 -7.61
C ARG A 69 -2.43 -2.13 -7.69
N VAL A 70 -1.73 -2.54 -6.63
CA VAL A 70 -0.27 -2.69 -6.63
C VAL A 70 0.16 -3.68 -7.70
N VAL A 71 -0.42 -4.89 -7.72
CA VAL A 71 -0.10 -5.91 -8.73
C VAL A 71 -0.38 -5.39 -10.14
N ARG A 72 -1.49 -4.66 -10.35
CA ARG A 72 -1.81 -4.08 -11.66
C ARG A 72 -0.80 -3.03 -12.14
N VAL A 73 -0.34 -2.15 -11.24
CA VAL A 73 0.49 -1.00 -11.60
C VAL A 73 1.99 -1.33 -11.61
N PHE A 74 2.44 -2.17 -10.67
CA PHE A 74 3.85 -2.48 -10.44
C PHE A 74 4.22 -3.93 -10.78
N GLY A 75 3.26 -4.75 -11.23
CA GLY A 75 3.46 -6.16 -11.58
C GLY A 75 3.44 -7.12 -10.39
N ALA A 76 4.00 -6.73 -9.24
CA ALA A 76 4.01 -7.52 -8.01
C ALA A 76 4.14 -6.65 -6.75
N ALA A 77 3.75 -7.21 -5.61
CA ALA A 77 4.06 -6.67 -4.30
C ALA A 77 5.29 -7.41 -3.73
N HIS A 78 6.40 -6.71 -3.55
CA HIS A 78 7.65 -7.29 -3.04
C HIS A 78 7.77 -7.06 -1.52
N PRO A 79 8.40 -8.00 -0.78
CA PRO A 79 8.80 -7.78 0.60
C PRO A 79 9.61 -6.49 0.79
N HIS A 80 9.39 -5.82 1.90
CA HIS A 80 10.05 -4.57 2.29
C HIS A 80 9.87 -3.45 1.26
N HIS A 81 8.77 -3.42 0.50
CA HIS A 81 8.47 -2.33 -0.44
C HIS A 81 7.26 -1.52 0.00
N ALA A 82 7.34 -0.21 -0.24
CA ALA A 82 6.25 0.72 -0.04
C ALA A 82 5.71 1.23 -1.39
N TYR A 83 4.39 1.18 -1.57
CA TYR A 83 3.69 1.60 -2.76
C TYR A 83 2.76 2.76 -2.43
N VAL A 84 3.03 3.92 -3.03
CA VAL A 84 2.44 5.20 -2.69
C VAL A 84 1.50 5.64 -3.79
N PHE A 85 0.28 6.01 -3.41
CA PHE A 85 -0.79 6.43 -4.30
C PHE A 85 -1.44 7.71 -3.79
N ALA A 86 -1.86 8.58 -4.71
CA ALA A 86 -2.69 9.73 -4.43
C ALA A 86 -4.09 9.57 -5.01
N ASN A 87 -5.04 10.34 -4.48
CA ASN A 87 -6.31 10.54 -5.16
C ASN A 87 -6.19 11.56 -6.29
N ARG A 88 -7.23 11.67 -7.13
CA ARG A 88 -7.23 12.58 -8.30
C ARG A 88 -7.02 14.06 -7.93
N ARG A 89 -7.42 14.47 -6.73
CA ARG A 89 -7.19 15.84 -6.23
C ARG A 89 -5.83 16.02 -5.55
N ALA A 90 -5.06 14.95 -5.39
CA ALA A 90 -3.81 14.92 -4.65
C ALA A 90 -3.88 15.54 -3.25
N ASN A 91 -4.99 15.36 -2.51
CA ASN A 91 -5.12 15.81 -1.11
C ASN A 91 -5.17 14.64 -0.11
N ARG A 92 -5.12 13.40 -0.61
CA ARG A 92 -5.06 12.18 0.18
C ARG A 92 -4.05 11.22 -0.43
N LEU A 93 -3.30 10.56 0.44
CA LEU A 93 -2.37 9.48 0.09
C LEU A 93 -2.80 8.16 0.73
N LYS A 94 -2.45 7.09 0.04
CA LYS A 94 -2.35 5.75 0.61
C LYS A 94 -0.95 5.19 0.38
N VAL A 95 -0.42 4.52 1.40
CA VAL A 95 0.84 3.79 1.33
C VAL A 95 0.56 2.35 1.71
N LEU A 96 0.71 1.43 0.75
CA LEU A 96 0.69 0.00 1.01
C LEU A 96 2.12 -0.47 1.23
N VAL A 97 2.41 -1.10 2.36
CA VAL A 97 3.73 -1.66 2.65
C VAL A 97 3.60 -3.16 2.81
N HIS A 98 4.40 -3.93 2.09
CA HIS A 98 4.60 -5.34 2.41
C HIS A 98 5.86 -5.43 3.27
N ASP A 99 5.74 -5.87 4.53
CA ASP A 99 6.85 -5.87 5.50
C ASP A 99 7.67 -7.17 5.50
N GLY A 100 7.40 -8.08 4.57
CA GLY A 100 7.96 -9.43 4.49
C GLY A 100 7.09 -10.52 5.13
N VAL A 101 6.19 -10.18 6.05
CA VAL A 101 5.29 -11.15 6.72
C VAL A 101 3.82 -10.87 6.39
N GLY A 102 3.46 -9.60 6.30
CA GLY A 102 2.12 -9.13 6.03
C GLY A 102 2.11 -7.81 5.26
N ILE A 103 0.95 -7.17 5.29
CA ILE A 103 0.66 -5.93 4.57
C ILE A 103 0.12 -4.88 5.53
N TRP A 104 0.66 -3.68 5.43
CA TRP A 104 0.18 -2.48 6.09
C TRP A 104 -0.45 -1.56 5.05
N LEU A 105 -1.53 -0.88 5.43
CA LEU A 105 -2.12 0.19 4.63
C LEU A 105 -2.26 1.44 5.48
N ALA A 106 -1.39 2.42 5.23
CA ALA A 106 -1.48 3.74 5.84
C ALA A 106 -2.24 4.70 4.92
N ALA A 107 -3.04 5.59 5.52
CA ALA A 107 -3.70 6.68 4.81
C ALA A 107 -3.28 8.02 5.43
N ARG A 108 -3.02 9.02 4.59
CA ARG A 108 -2.67 10.38 5.02
C ARG A 108 -3.49 11.41 4.30
N ARG A 109 -3.92 12.43 5.03
CA ARG A 109 -4.59 13.63 4.50
C ARG A 109 -3.87 14.85 5.07
N LEU A 110 -3.60 15.85 4.23
CA LEU A 110 -3.17 17.15 4.70
C LEU A 110 -4.39 17.94 5.19
N ASN A 111 -4.23 18.66 6.29
CA ASN A 111 -5.25 19.58 6.77
C ASN A 111 -5.46 20.72 5.76
N GLU A 112 -4.36 21.19 5.16
CA GLU A 112 -4.32 22.23 4.13
C GLU A 112 -3.34 21.86 3.02
N GLY A 113 -3.60 22.34 1.81
CA GLY A 113 -2.74 22.13 0.65
C GLY A 113 -2.94 20.78 -0.06
N LEU A 114 -2.09 20.55 -1.08
CA LEU A 114 -2.11 19.40 -1.96
C LEU A 114 -0.71 18.79 -2.02
N PHE A 115 -0.63 17.48 -2.17
CA PHE A 115 0.58 16.79 -2.55
C PHE A 115 0.94 17.16 -3.99
N ARG A 116 2.19 17.54 -4.22
CA ARG A 116 2.71 17.61 -5.59
C ARG A 116 2.85 16.19 -6.11
N TRP A 117 2.17 15.85 -7.19
CA TRP A 117 2.15 14.49 -7.75
C TRP A 117 2.89 14.43 -9.09
N PRO A 118 3.60 13.34 -9.40
CA PRO A 118 4.18 13.14 -10.73
C PRO A 118 3.09 13.19 -11.81
N ALA A 119 3.45 13.78 -12.95
CA ALA A 119 2.75 13.64 -14.21
C ALA A 119 3.78 13.19 -15.24
N GLY A 120 3.49 12.13 -15.97
CA GLY A 120 4.39 11.53 -16.96
C GLY A 120 3.75 10.30 -17.60
N ASP A 121 4.39 9.81 -18.66
CA ASP A 121 3.90 8.65 -19.41
C ASP A 121 4.19 7.32 -18.71
N GLU A 122 5.23 7.29 -17.87
CA GLU A 122 5.56 6.11 -17.05
C GLU A 122 4.48 5.89 -15.97
N PRO A 123 3.96 4.66 -15.82
CA PRO A 123 2.87 4.37 -14.88
C PRO A 123 3.29 4.51 -13.41
N HIS A 124 4.59 4.43 -13.14
CA HIS A 124 5.18 4.55 -11.81
C HIS A 124 6.66 4.93 -11.87
N LEU A 125 7.21 5.35 -10.72
CA LEU A 125 8.62 5.64 -10.55
C LEU A 125 9.08 5.31 -9.13
N GLN A 126 10.37 4.99 -8.98
CA GLN A 126 10.99 4.80 -7.68
C GLN A 126 11.42 6.16 -7.09
N ILE A 127 11.19 6.36 -5.79
CA ILE A 127 11.61 7.56 -5.05
C ILE A 127 12.48 7.18 -3.86
N SER A 128 13.31 8.11 -3.41
CA SER A 128 14.12 7.94 -2.20
C SER A 128 13.29 8.17 -0.94
N GLU A 129 13.82 7.73 0.21
CA GLU A 129 13.21 8.00 1.51
C GLU A 129 13.03 9.51 1.77
N GLN A 130 14.05 10.31 1.44
CA GLN A 130 13.97 11.78 1.58
C GLN A 130 12.86 12.39 0.73
N GLN A 131 12.65 11.87 -0.48
CA GLN A 131 11.56 12.32 -1.35
C GLN A 131 10.19 11.91 -0.77
N LEU A 132 10.07 10.72 -0.18
CA LEU A 132 8.85 10.30 0.53
C LEU A 132 8.60 11.17 1.77
N GLN A 133 9.63 11.47 2.57
CA GLN A 133 9.51 12.34 3.75
C GLN A 133 9.01 13.74 3.34
N ALA A 134 9.59 14.33 2.30
CA ALA A 134 9.12 15.60 1.74
C ALA A 134 7.66 15.52 1.28
N LEU A 135 7.32 14.48 0.52
CA LEU A 135 5.96 14.24 0.03
C LEU A 135 4.96 14.14 1.20
N VAL A 136 5.27 13.35 2.22
CA VAL A 136 4.43 13.15 3.41
C VAL A 136 4.21 14.49 4.13
N LEU A 137 5.21 15.36 4.18
CA LEU A 137 5.08 16.72 4.73
C LEU A 137 4.31 17.70 3.83
N GLY A 138 3.91 17.30 2.62
CA GLY A 138 3.27 18.18 1.64
C GLY A 138 4.25 19.09 0.89
N LEU A 139 5.56 18.86 1.04
CA LEU A 139 6.60 19.58 0.32
C LEU A 139 6.79 18.99 -1.09
N PRO A 140 7.37 19.75 -2.05
CA PRO A 140 7.76 19.20 -3.34
C PRO A 140 8.74 18.03 -3.16
N TRP A 141 8.35 16.85 -3.62
CA TRP A 141 9.17 15.63 -3.51
C TRP A 141 10.29 15.56 -4.56
N GLN A 142 10.23 16.40 -5.60
CA GLN A 142 11.26 16.55 -6.65
C GLN A 142 12.51 17.27 -6.13
N LEU A 143 12.88 16.99 -4.88
CA LEU A 143 14.11 17.50 -4.29
C LEU A 143 15.28 17.10 -5.19
N PRO A 144 16.27 18.00 -5.39
CA PRO A 144 17.51 17.63 -6.05
C PRO A 144 18.07 16.36 -5.40
N ARG A 145 18.52 15.39 -6.21
CA ARG A 145 19.32 14.28 -5.67
C ARG A 145 20.44 14.88 -4.82
N SER A 146 20.67 14.27 -3.66
CA SER A 146 21.67 14.63 -2.64
C SER A 146 22.78 15.54 -3.16
N ALA A 147 22.95 16.72 -2.53
CA ALA A 147 24.03 17.66 -2.83
C ALA A 147 25.35 16.90 -3.03
N GLY A 148 25.89 16.96 -4.25
CA GLY A 148 27.15 16.32 -4.58
C GLY A 148 28.27 16.90 -3.72
N ILE A 149 29.25 16.08 -3.37
CA ILE A 149 30.47 16.55 -2.72
C ILE A 149 31.22 17.42 -3.72
N ILE A 150 31.39 18.71 -3.41
CA ILE A 150 32.29 19.58 -4.16
C ILE A 150 33.71 19.27 -3.66
N THR A 151 34.50 18.55 -4.47
CA THR A 151 35.92 18.33 -4.18
C THR A 151 36.75 19.23 -5.09
N ALA A 152 37.72 19.95 -4.53
CA ALA A 152 38.72 20.68 -5.32
C ALA A 152 39.73 19.67 -5.90
N ALA A 153 40.07 19.84 -7.17
CA ALA A 153 41.06 19.04 -7.89
C ALA A 153 42.49 19.29 -7.39
#